data_AF-A0A6I7P0Y5-F1
#
_entry.id   AF-A0A6I7P0Y5-F1
#
_cell.length_a   1.000
_cell.length_b   1.000
_cell.length_c   1.000
_cell.angle_alpha   90.00
_cell.angle_beta   90.00
_cell.angle_gamma   90.00
#
_symmetry.space_group_name_H-M   'P 1'
#
loop_
_entity.id
_entity.type
_entity.pdbx_description
1 polymer ?
#
loop_
_entity_poly.entity_id
_entity_poly.type
_entity_poly.pdbx_seq_one_letter_code
_entity_poly.pdbx_strand_id
1 'polypeptide(L)' 'MSPSKLVLAAVLGTALASPALAEPVKVGMLVTLSGPPAALGQQAEHGFRLALDQLGGTLGDREAQLIV' A
#
# COMPACT_ATOMS: atom_id res chain seq x y z
N MET A 1 -35.70 -20.32 19.96
CA MET A 1 -35.13 -19.43 18.92
C MET A 1 -35.04 -20.24 17.64
N SER A 2 -35.73 -19.85 16.56
CA SER A 2 -35.82 -20.70 15.36
C SER A 2 -34.49 -20.71 14.58
N PRO A 3 -34.09 -21.87 14.01
CA PRO A 3 -32.81 -22.01 13.28
C PRO A 3 -32.70 -21.05 12.09
N SER A 4 -33.83 -20.67 11.49
CA SER A 4 -33.89 -19.71 10.38
C SER A 4 -33.40 -18.31 10.78
N LYS A 5 -33.65 -17.89 12.03
CA LYS A 5 -33.21 -16.57 12.53
C LYS A 5 -31.69 -16.51 12.76
N LEU A 6 -31.07 -17.64 13.07
CA LEU A 6 -29.61 -17.74 13.27
C LEU A 6 -28.84 -17.66 11.95
N VAL A 7 -29.35 -18.31 10.90
CA VAL A 7 -28.75 -18.25 9.55
C VAL A 7 -28.82 -16.82 9.00
N LEU A 8 -29.95 -16.14 9.17
CA LEU A 8 -30.10 -14.77 8.71
C LEU A 8 -29.15 -13.80 9.45
N ALA A 9 -28.98 -13.97 10.77
CA ALA A 9 -28.05 -13.17 11.55
C ALA A 9 -26.57 -13.38 11.15
N ALA A 10 -26.18 -14.62 10.79
CA ALA A 10 -24.82 -14.92 10.34
C ALA A 10 -24.49 -14.27 8.99
N VAL A 11 -25.43 -14.30 8.03
CA VAL A 11 -25.26 -13.67 6.71
C VAL A 11 -25.16 -12.15 6.81
N LEU A 12 -25.98 -11.52 7.67
CA LEU A 12 -25.89 -10.09 7.95
C LEU A 12 -24.59 -9.70 8.65
N GLY A 13 -24.05 -10.56 9.53
CA GLY A 13 -22.77 -10.32 10.20
C GLY A 13 -21.58 -10.27 9.25
N THR A 14 -21.56 -11.12 8.21
CA THR A 14 -20.51 -11.11 7.19
C THR A 14 -20.66 -9.98 6.17
N ALA A 15 -21.88 -9.51 5.91
CA ALA A 15 -22.14 -8.43 4.96
C ALA A 15 -21.69 -7.04 5.48
N LEU A 16 -21.53 -6.88 6.80
CA LEU A 16 -21.05 -5.65 7.43
C LEU A 16 -19.53 -5.64 7.66
N ALA A 17 -18.84 -6.75 7.37
CA ALA A 17 -17.39 -6.82 7.42
C ALA A 17 -16.81 -6.12 6.18
N SER A 18 -16.68 -4.79 6.24
CA SER A 18 -15.85 -4.07 5.28
C SER A 18 -14.40 -4.54 5.44
N PRO A 19 -13.66 -4.81 4.34
CA PRO A 19 -12.23 -5.02 4.45
C PRO A 19 -11.62 -3.78 5.11
N ALA A 20 -10.87 -3.98 6.20
CA ALA A 20 -10.07 -2.91 6.76
C ALA A 20 -9.02 -2.54 5.71
N LEU A 21 -9.27 -1.48 4.95
CA LEU A 21 -8.32 -0.96 3.97
C LEU A 21 -7.09 -0.50 4.76
N ALA A 22 -6.00 -1.26 4.68
CA ALA A 22 -4.75 -0.85 5.30
C ALA A 22 -4.29 0.45 4.62
N GLU A 23 -3.99 1.48 5.40
CA GLU A 23 -3.51 2.74 4.85
C GLU A 23 -2.22 2.50 4.03
N PRO A 24 -2.00 3.23 2.93
CA PRO A 24 -0.76 3.12 2.17
C PRO A 24 0.47 3.44 3.03
N VAL A 25 1.57 2.72 2.79
CA VAL A 25 2.88 3.01 3.37
C VAL A 25 3.49 4.18 2.61
N LYS A 26 3.63 5.32 3.28
CA LYS A 26 4.28 6.51 2.71
C LYS A 26 5.78 6.41 2.91
N VAL A 27 6.54 6.46 1.82
CA VAL A 27 8.00 6.45 1.82
C VAL A 27 8.48 7.82 1.35
N GLY A 28 9.07 8.58 2.27
CA GLY A 28 9.75 9.83 1.95
C GLY A 28 11.21 9.57 1.60
N MET A 29 11.65 10.02 0.43
CA MET A 29 13.01 9.84 -0.03
C MET A 29 13.74 11.18 -0.07
N LEU A 30 14.71 11.34 0.83
CA LEU A 30 15.51 12.55 0.96
C LEU A 30 16.83 12.35 0.22
N VAL A 31 16.86 12.78 -1.04
CA VAL A 31 18.04 12.69 -1.91
C VAL A 31 18.24 13.99 -2.68
N THR A 32 19.46 14.22 -3.15
CA THR A 32 19.75 15.39 -3.97
C THR A 32 19.29 15.16 -5.40
N LEU A 33 18.25 15.89 -5.82
CA LEU A 33 17.68 15.80 -7.17
C LEU A 33 18.11 16.96 -8.09
N SER A 34 18.99 17.85 -7.60
CA SER A 34 19.45 19.03 -8.34
C SER A 34 20.92 19.36 -8.06
N GLY A 35 21.53 20.15 -8.96
CA GLY A 35 22.95 20.49 -8.89
C GLY A 35 23.89 19.35 -9.33
N PRO A 36 25.22 19.51 -9.15
CA PRO A 36 26.22 18.54 -9.63
C PRO A 36 26.00 17.09 -9.17
N PRO A 37 25.56 16.80 -7.91
CA PRO A 37 25.36 15.41 -7.46
C PRO A 37 23.98 14.82 -7.81
N ALA A 38 23.13 15.53 -8.57
CA ALA A 38 21.75 15.12 -8.86
C ALA A 38 21.62 13.72 -9.48
N ALA A 39 22.59 13.34 -10.31
CA ALA A 39 22.58 12.05 -11.01
C ALA A 39 22.49 10.87 -10.02
N LEU A 40 23.19 10.94 -8.89
CA LEU A 40 23.17 9.88 -7.87
C LEU A 40 21.80 9.77 -7.19
N GLY A 41 21.17 10.91 -6.86
CA GLY A 41 19.84 10.92 -6.26
C GLY A 41 18.76 10.43 -7.23
N GLN A 42 18.84 10.80 -8.50
CA GLN A 42 17.93 10.28 -9.53
C GLN A 42 18.11 8.78 -9.75
N GLN A 43 19.34 8.27 -9.74
CA GLN A 43 19.59 6.83 -9.85
C GLN A 43 18.98 6.05 -8.67
N ALA A 44 19.13 6.56 -7.45
CA ALA A 44 18.50 5.97 -6.26
C ALA A 44 16.96 5.98 -6.38
N GLU A 45 16.39 7.10 -6.83
CA GLU A 45 14.96 7.28 -7.00
C GLU A 45 14.38 6.31 -8.03
N HIS A 46 14.96 6.29 -9.24
CA HIS A 46 14.55 5.39 -10.30
C HIS A 46 14.71 3.92 -9.90
N GLY A 47 15.79 3.57 -9.18
CA GLY A 47 15.99 2.21 -8.67
C GLY A 47 14.92 1.79 -7.67
N PHE A 48 14.50 2.70 -6.79
CA PHE A 48 13.43 2.45 -5.85
C PHE A 48 12.07 2.29 -6.55
N ARG A 49 11.74 3.16 -7.51
CA ARG A 49 10.53 3.00 -8.35
C ARG A 49 10.51 1.68 -9.09
N LEU A 50 11.63 1.31 -9.73
CA LEU A 50 11.74 0.03 -10.43
C LEU A 50 11.51 -1.16 -9.49
N ALA A 51 12.04 -1.12 -8.27
CA ALA A 51 11.81 -2.16 -7.28
C ALA A 51 10.34 -2.23 -6.85
N LEU A 52 9.67 -1.09 -6.65
CA LEU A 52 8.24 -1.06 -6.36
C LEU A 52 7.42 -1.65 -7.50
N ASP A 53 7.73 -1.30 -8.75
CA ASP A 53 7.04 -1.84 -9.92
C ASP A 53 7.18 -3.37 -10.00
N GLN A 54 8.37 -3.89 -9.71
CA GLN A 54 8.63 -5.34 -9.66
C GLN A 54 7.90 -6.03 -8.50
N LEU A 55 7.64 -5.32 -7.40
CA LEU A 55 6.90 -5.79 -6.24
C LEU A 55 5.38 -5.61 -6.37
N GLY A 56 4.90 -5.12 -7.52
CA GLY A 56 3.46 -4.88 -7.74
C GLY A 56 2.92 -3.65 -7.01
N GLY A 57 3.78 -2.68 -6.71
CA GLY A 57 3.41 -1.42 -6.06
C GLY A 57 3.17 -1.54 -4.55
N THR A 58 3.52 -2.67 -3.94
CA THR A 58 3.34 -2.92 -2.51
C THR A 58 4.65 -3.08 -1.76
N LEU A 59 4.60 -2.80 -0.46
CA LEU A 59 5.63 -3.15 0.50
C LEU A 59 5.00 -4.09 1.53
N GLY A 60 5.21 -5.40 1.33
CA GLY A 60 4.44 -6.44 2.02
C GLY A 60 2.99 -6.45 1.52
N ASP A 61 2.03 -6.46 2.43
CA ASP A 61 0.60 -6.52 2.13
C ASP A 61 -0.06 -5.13 1.99
N ARG A 62 0.74 -4.06 1.84
CA ARG A 62 0.27 -2.67 1.81
C ARG A 62 0.75 -1.94 0.57
N GLU A 63 -0.12 -1.13 -0.03
CA GLU A 63 0.25 -0.21 -1.11
C GLU A 63 1.35 0.75 -0.65
N ALA A 64 2.31 1.03 -1.53
CA ALA A 64 3.40 1.96 -1.26
C ALA A 64 3.20 3.28 -2.01
N GLN A 65 3.44 4.39 -1.33
CA GLN A 65 3.38 5.73 -1.89
C GLN A 65 4.73 6.41 -1.72
N LEU A 66 5.47 6.56 -2.82
CA LEU A 66 6.75 7.27 -2.84
C LEU A 66 6.54 8.79 -2.90
N ILE A 67 7.26 9.52 -2.05
CA ILE A 67 7.29 10.98 -1.99
C ILE A 67 8.75 11.41 -2.10
N VAL A 68 9.05 12.31 -3.02
CA VAL A 68 10.39 12.82 -3.36
C VAL A 68 10.45 14.33 -3.29
#